data_AF-A0A839T8X2-F1
#
_entry.id   AF-A0A839T8X2-F1
#
_cell.length_a   1.000
_cell.length_b   1.000
_cell.length_c   1.000
_cell.angle_alpha   90.00
_cell.angle_beta   90.00
_cell.angle_gamma   90.00
#
_symmetry.space_group_name_H-M   'P 1'
#
loop_
_entity.id
_entity.type
_entity.pdbx_description
1 polymer ?
#
loop_
_entity_poly.entity_id
_entity_poly.type
_entity_poly.pdbx_seq_one_letter_code
_entity_poly.pdbx_strand_id
1 'polypeptide(L)'
;MTPCFLASVLRGQVHNALLEFKGETRPVIGRGGDDDILQALPDDLPHQAVLHRTVMGVITTALQASEQGQKIYWVGGIEAYNLRHLGHVFWLSKNRKEHIQDEAFTRQYEHFADYVEQAKATGDAEMRRSLMLLKVYNDIPQRLAALEQQTVKEEAEASITVTTVHRAKGLEWDNVALFYDFPDIFELEETPDQQDDELNLLYVGVTRAIKRLALNASVESILRHIIDRRRQKNDQSDSPVFSN
;
A
#
# COMPACT_ATOMS: atom_id res chain seq x y z
N MET A 1 19.19 -11.32 -25.01
CA MET A 1 17.97 -11.24 -24.17
C MET A 1 17.69 -9.77 -23.97
N THR A 2 16.72 -9.23 -24.71
CA THR A 2 16.38 -7.82 -24.67
C THR A 2 14.86 -7.76 -24.55
N PRO A 3 14.28 -7.28 -23.45
CA PRO A 3 12.87 -6.94 -23.44
C PRO A 3 12.77 -5.56 -24.07
N CYS A 4 12.30 -5.54 -25.32
CA CYS A 4 11.90 -4.34 -26.03
C CYS A 4 10.41 -4.49 -26.36
N PHE A 5 9.71 -3.36 -26.42
CA PHE A 5 8.31 -3.13 -26.76
C PHE A 5 7.29 -3.20 -25.60
N LEU A 6 7.02 -2.03 -24.99
CA LEU A 6 5.71 -1.34 -25.09
C LEU A 6 5.63 -0.11 -24.15
N ALA A 7 6.62 0.78 -24.16
CA ALA A 7 6.50 2.07 -23.46
C ALA A 7 5.67 3.03 -24.33
N SER A 8 4.46 3.39 -23.85
CA SER A 8 3.71 4.65 -24.10
C SER A 8 2.16 4.56 -24.09
N VAL A 9 1.52 3.46 -23.64
CA VAL A 9 0.03 3.37 -23.53
C VAL A 9 -0.42 2.68 -22.21
N LEU A 10 0.50 2.46 -21.28
CA LEU A 10 0.34 1.44 -20.26
C LEU A 10 -0.60 1.82 -19.09
N ARG A 11 -0.70 3.09 -18.66
CA ARG A 11 -1.64 3.45 -17.56
C ARG A 11 -3.10 3.31 -17.98
N GLY A 12 -3.43 3.73 -19.20
CA GLY A 12 -4.73 3.46 -19.80
C GLY A 12 -5.01 1.96 -19.91
N GLN A 13 -4.01 1.14 -20.21
CA GLN A 13 -4.17 -0.32 -20.24
C GLN A 13 -4.41 -0.91 -18.85
N VAL A 14 -3.69 -0.49 -17.81
CA VAL A 14 -3.92 -1.02 -16.45
C VAL A 14 -5.26 -0.57 -15.90
N HIS A 15 -5.59 0.70 -16.09
CA HIS A 15 -6.89 1.24 -15.72
C HIS A 15 -8.03 0.52 -16.44
N ASN A 16 -7.95 0.39 -17.77
CA ASN A 16 -8.96 -0.31 -18.56
C ASN A 16 -8.97 -1.81 -18.29
N ALA A 17 -7.85 -2.41 -17.89
CA ALA A 17 -7.80 -3.79 -17.45
C ALA A 17 -8.58 -3.97 -16.14
N LEU A 18 -8.35 -3.12 -15.14
CA LEU A 18 -9.11 -3.16 -13.89
C LEU A 18 -10.61 -2.93 -14.15
N LEU A 19 -10.96 -1.99 -15.03
CA LEU A 19 -12.36 -1.75 -15.43
C LEU A 19 -12.97 -2.94 -16.20
N GLU A 20 -12.26 -3.52 -17.17
CA GLU A 20 -12.71 -4.71 -17.89
C GLU A 20 -12.91 -5.89 -16.95
N PHE A 21 -12.06 -6.03 -15.92
CA PHE A 21 -12.24 -7.03 -14.89
C PHE A 21 -13.57 -6.87 -14.16
N LYS A 22 -14.01 -5.62 -13.91
CA LYS A 22 -15.32 -5.27 -13.34
C LYS A 22 -16.49 -5.43 -14.30
N GLY A 23 -16.24 -5.83 -15.55
CA GLY A 23 -17.28 -5.92 -16.58
C GLY A 23 -17.63 -4.60 -17.25
N GLU A 24 -16.85 -3.53 -17.02
CA GLU A 24 -17.05 -2.25 -17.72
C GLU A 24 -16.66 -2.41 -19.20
N THR A 25 -17.55 -1.93 -20.07
CA THR A 25 -17.41 -2.08 -21.53
C THR A 25 -16.89 -0.83 -22.23
N ARG A 26 -16.84 0.30 -21.52
CA ARG A 26 -16.40 1.58 -22.06
C ARG A 26 -14.96 1.86 -21.64
N PRO A 27 -14.00 1.90 -22.58
CA PRO A 27 -12.62 2.21 -22.25
C PRO A 27 -12.49 3.68 -21.87
N VAL A 28 -11.68 3.95 -20.85
CA VAL A 28 -11.22 5.29 -20.52
C VAL A 28 -9.96 5.58 -21.34
N ILE A 29 -9.98 6.72 -22.03
CA ILE A 29 -8.84 7.20 -22.81
C ILE A 29 -8.11 8.22 -21.95
N GLY A 30 -6.89 7.89 -21.51
CA GLY A 30 -6.02 8.82 -20.81
C GLY A 30 -5.67 10.01 -21.69
N ARG A 31 -5.32 11.15 -21.09
CA ARG A 31 -5.09 12.42 -21.83
C ARG A 31 -3.81 12.45 -22.69
N GLY A 32 -3.10 11.33 -22.82
CA GLY A 32 -1.85 11.23 -23.57
C GLY A 32 -0.69 11.89 -22.84
N GLY A 33 0.32 11.09 -22.47
CA GLY A 33 1.54 11.51 -21.80
C GLY A 33 2.57 10.37 -21.77
N ASP A 34 3.83 10.69 -21.51
CA ASP A 34 4.91 9.71 -21.33
C ASP A 34 4.73 9.01 -19.98
N ASP A 35 3.89 7.97 -19.98
CA ASP A 35 3.58 7.15 -18.81
C ASP A 35 4.35 5.82 -18.84
N ASP A 36 5.15 5.56 -17.80
CA ASP A 36 5.90 4.31 -17.63
C ASP A 36 5.25 3.40 -16.59
N ILE A 37 5.20 2.11 -16.91
CA ILE A 37 4.90 1.06 -15.93
C ILE A 37 6.15 0.22 -15.73
N LEU A 38 6.52 0.07 -14.46
CA LEU A 38 7.77 -0.52 -14.02
C LEU A 38 7.51 -1.64 -13.01
N GLN A 39 8.48 -2.53 -12.85
CA GLN A 39 8.50 -3.48 -11.73
C GLN A 39 8.99 -2.81 -10.44
N ALA A 40 9.88 -1.83 -10.56
CA ALA A 40 10.39 -1.03 -9.46
C ALA A 40 10.67 0.39 -9.96
N LEU A 41 10.50 1.39 -9.09
CA LEU A 41 10.89 2.76 -9.41
C LEU A 41 12.43 2.89 -9.38
N PRO A 42 13.03 3.80 -10.18
CA PRO A 42 14.45 4.13 -10.06
C PRO A 42 14.82 4.68 -8.67
N ASP A 43 16.02 4.35 -8.19
CA ASP A 43 16.50 4.76 -6.87
C ASP A 43 16.85 6.26 -6.78
N ASP A 44 17.10 6.91 -7.92
CA ASP A 44 17.58 8.30 -8.02
C ASP A 44 16.45 9.32 -8.23
N LEU A 45 15.20 8.92 -8.03
CA LEU A 45 14.06 9.83 -8.13
C LEU A 45 14.11 10.89 -7.01
N PRO A 46 13.80 12.17 -7.33
CA PRO A 46 13.76 13.23 -6.33
C PRO A 46 12.63 13.04 -5.31
N HIS A 47 11.51 12.45 -5.74
CA HIS A 47 10.35 12.15 -4.91
C HIS A 47 9.59 10.94 -5.45
N GLN A 48 9.08 10.12 -4.53
CA GLN A 48 8.14 9.05 -4.82
C GLN A 48 7.05 8.95 -3.73
N ALA A 49 5.85 8.51 -4.12
CA ALA A 49 4.80 8.13 -3.18
C ALA A 49 4.66 6.60 -3.12
N VAL A 50 4.71 6.05 -1.91
CA VAL A 50 4.52 4.62 -1.65
C VAL A 50 3.15 4.40 -1.02
N LEU A 51 2.31 3.66 -1.73
CA LEU A 51 0.92 3.43 -1.39
C LEU A 51 0.72 2.01 -0.87
N HIS A 52 0.10 1.93 0.28
CA HIS A 52 -0.16 0.69 0.99
C HIS A 52 -1.66 0.41 1.13
N ARG A 53 -2.02 -0.86 1.19
CA ARG A 53 -3.36 -1.27 1.64
C ARG A 53 -3.50 -1.03 3.14
N THR A 54 -2.48 -1.35 3.91
CA THR A 54 -2.54 -1.39 5.37
C THR A 54 -1.71 -0.28 6.02
N VAL A 55 -2.13 0.16 7.20
CA VAL A 55 -1.34 1.06 8.05
C VAL A 55 -0.03 0.40 8.49
N MET A 56 0.00 -0.93 8.66
CA MET A 56 1.22 -1.67 8.97
C MET A 56 2.29 -1.47 7.89
N GLY A 57 1.90 -1.59 6.62
CA GLY A 57 2.77 -1.37 5.48
C GLY A 57 3.37 0.04 5.50
N VAL A 58 2.54 1.07 5.70
CA VAL A 58 3.00 2.47 5.79
C VAL A 58 4.07 2.64 6.86
N ILE A 59 3.81 2.16 8.08
CA ILE A 59 4.75 2.29 9.20
C ILE A 59 6.06 1.55 8.90
N THR A 60 5.98 0.35 8.32
CA THR A 60 7.16 -0.47 8.00
C THR A 60 8.03 0.21 6.95
N THR A 61 7.43 0.73 5.87
CA THR A 61 8.15 1.50 4.85
C THR A 61 8.77 2.76 5.43
N ALA A 62 8.03 3.49 6.27
CA ALA A 62 8.55 4.69 6.91
C ALA A 62 9.76 4.37 7.80
N LEU A 63 9.71 3.28 8.57
CA LEU A 63 10.84 2.83 9.40
C LEU A 63 12.08 2.51 8.56
N GLN A 64 11.91 1.86 7.41
CA GLN A 64 13.02 1.55 6.50
C GLN A 64 13.59 2.81 5.84
N ALA A 65 12.72 3.72 5.38
CA ALA A 65 13.12 5.01 4.83
C ALA A 65 13.88 5.86 5.86
N SER A 66 13.43 5.80 7.11
CA SER A 66 14.07 6.45 8.26
C SER A 66 15.48 5.93 8.51
N GLU A 67 15.70 4.62 8.46
CA GLU A 67 17.05 4.03 8.56
C GLU A 67 17.99 4.50 7.44
N GLN A 68 17.43 4.81 6.26
CA GLN A 68 18.17 5.33 5.12
C GLN A 68 18.34 6.85 5.15
N GLY A 69 17.85 7.54 6.19
CA GLY A 69 17.94 8.99 6.34
C GLY A 69 17.07 9.79 5.38
N GLN A 70 16.07 9.15 4.76
CA GLN A 70 15.14 9.81 3.83
C GLN A 70 14.25 10.82 4.55
N LYS A 71 13.79 11.84 3.83
CA LYS A 71 12.81 12.81 4.33
C LYS A 71 11.41 12.32 4.01
N ILE A 72 10.61 12.09 5.05
CA ILE A 72 9.35 11.36 4.97
C ILE A 72 8.20 12.34 5.16
N TYR A 73 7.28 12.38 4.20
CA TYR A 73 5.99 13.03 4.35
C TYR A 73 4.88 11.99 4.57
N TRP A 74 3.99 12.29 5.50
CA TRP A 74 2.86 11.42 5.87
C TRP A 74 1.56 12.08 5.43
N VAL A 75 0.81 11.43 4.55
CA VAL A 75 -0.50 11.98 4.14
C VAL A 75 -1.46 11.98 5.32
N GLY A 76 -1.90 13.17 5.73
CA GLY A 76 -2.73 13.37 6.92
C GLY A 76 -1.94 13.48 8.23
N GLY A 77 -0.61 13.57 8.17
CA GLY A 77 0.28 13.74 9.31
C GLY A 77 0.62 12.44 10.04
N ILE A 78 1.79 12.39 10.67
CA ILE A 78 2.31 11.22 11.40
C ILE A 78 1.38 10.79 12.55
N GLU A 79 0.72 11.74 13.20
CA GLU A 79 -0.22 11.48 14.30
C GLU A 79 -1.40 10.59 13.88
N ALA A 80 -1.80 10.65 12.61
CA ALA A 80 -2.91 9.86 12.09
C ALA A 80 -2.61 8.35 12.01
N TYR A 81 -1.36 7.95 12.29
CA TYR A 81 -0.89 6.56 12.32
C TYR A 81 -0.67 6.04 13.76
N ASN A 82 -0.94 6.88 14.76
CA ASN A 82 -0.95 6.55 16.19
C ASN A 82 0.34 5.87 16.70
N LEU A 83 1.50 6.38 16.27
CA LEU A 83 2.81 5.86 16.69
C LEU A 83 3.09 6.09 18.18
N ARG A 84 2.45 7.09 18.80
CA ARG A 84 2.53 7.31 20.24
C ARG A 84 1.99 6.13 21.03
N HIS A 85 0.85 5.56 20.61
CA HIS A 85 0.28 4.36 21.22
C HIS A 85 1.25 3.19 21.13
N LEU A 86 1.91 2.99 19.98
CA LEU A 86 2.95 1.96 19.83
C LEU A 86 4.09 2.12 20.87
N GLY A 87 4.50 3.36 21.14
CA GLY A 87 5.47 3.67 22.20
C GLY A 87 4.97 3.26 23.60
N HIS A 88 3.71 3.53 23.94
CA HIS A 88 3.11 3.12 25.22
C HIS A 88 3.06 1.58 25.34
N VAL A 89 2.64 0.89 24.28
CA VAL A 89 2.58 -0.59 24.25
C VAL A 89 3.97 -1.20 24.43
N PHE A 90 5.00 -0.61 23.81
CA PHE A 90 6.39 -1.01 24.00
C PHE A 90 6.80 -0.91 25.48
N TRP A 91 6.58 0.23 26.12
CA TRP A 91 6.96 0.42 27.52
C TRP A 91 6.19 -0.48 28.49
N LEU A 92 4.91 -0.73 28.20
CA LEU A 92 4.10 -1.70 28.93
C LEU A 92 4.71 -3.11 28.82
N SER A 93 5.15 -3.51 27.62
CA SER A 93 5.79 -4.83 27.38
C SER A 93 7.10 -5.02 28.15
N LYS A 94 7.79 -3.92 28.49
CA LYS A 94 9.02 -3.93 29.29
C LYS A 94 8.77 -3.75 30.78
N ASN A 95 7.51 -3.68 31.21
CA ASN A 95 7.10 -3.36 32.57
C ASN A 95 7.72 -2.04 33.08
N ARG A 96 7.83 -1.04 32.18
CA ARG A 96 8.40 0.29 32.48
C ARG A 96 7.35 1.39 32.29
N LYS A 97 6.32 1.37 33.12
CA LYS A 97 5.19 2.30 33.02
C LYS A 97 5.57 3.76 33.28
N GLU A 98 6.69 4.02 33.93
CA GLU A 98 7.24 5.36 34.17
C GLU A 98 7.53 6.14 32.87
N HIS A 99 7.64 5.45 31.73
CA HIS A 99 7.80 6.05 30.41
C HIS A 99 6.48 6.27 29.66
N ILE A 100 5.35 5.91 30.25
CA ILE A 100 4.01 6.08 29.66
C ILE A 100 3.36 7.32 30.27
N GLN A 101 3.18 8.36 29.46
CA GLN A 101 2.56 9.62 29.90
C GLN A 101 1.02 9.57 29.90
N ASP A 102 0.43 8.50 29.37
CA ASP A 102 -1.02 8.32 29.28
C ASP A 102 -1.56 7.58 30.51
N GLU A 103 -2.17 8.34 31.42
CA GLU A 103 -2.79 7.79 32.63
C GLU A 103 -3.97 6.86 32.34
N ALA A 104 -4.74 7.13 31.28
CA ALA A 104 -5.87 6.29 30.91
C ALA A 104 -5.37 4.93 30.44
N PHE A 105 -4.33 4.91 29.61
CA PHE A 105 -3.68 3.69 29.15
C PHE A 105 -3.13 2.85 30.31
N THR A 106 -2.42 3.47 31.26
CA THR A 106 -1.81 2.76 32.40
C THR A 106 -2.83 2.25 33.42
N ARG A 107 -4.00 2.88 33.53
CA ARG A 107 -5.15 2.38 34.30
C ARG A 107 -5.87 1.25 33.59
N GLN A 108 -6.00 1.31 32.27
CA GLN A 108 -6.66 0.29 31.47
C GLN A 108 -5.85 -1.02 31.40
N TYR A 109 -4.52 -0.90 31.35
CA TYR A 109 -3.61 -2.03 31.22
C TYR A 109 -2.66 -2.11 32.42
N GLU A 110 -2.96 -3.00 33.36
CA GLU A 110 -2.09 -3.24 34.50
C GLU A 110 -0.82 -4.00 34.08
N HIS A 111 -0.97 -4.97 33.18
CA HIS A 111 0.11 -5.77 32.65
C HIS A 111 0.03 -5.86 31.13
N PHE A 112 1.15 -6.16 30.49
CA PHE A 112 1.16 -6.41 29.04
C PHE A 112 0.26 -7.58 28.64
N ALA A 113 0.05 -8.55 29.55
CA ALA A 113 -0.88 -9.65 29.35
C ALA A 113 -2.31 -9.15 29.07
N ASP A 114 -2.79 -8.15 29.81
CA ASP A 114 -4.12 -7.56 29.64
C ASP A 114 -4.30 -6.99 28.22
N TYR A 115 -3.26 -6.31 27.72
CA TYR A 115 -3.25 -5.77 26.36
C TYR A 115 -3.31 -6.89 25.30
N VAL A 116 -2.53 -7.96 25.50
CA VAL A 116 -2.52 -9.13 24.61
C VAL A 116 -3.86 -9.86 24.62
N GLU A 117 -4.47 -10.04 25.77
CA GLU A 117 -5.78 -10.67 25.93
C GLU A 117 -6.87 -9.85 25.25
N GLN A 118 -6.88 -8.53 25.47
CA GLN A 118 -7.84 -7.66 24.80
C GLN A 118 -7.64 -7.69 23.27
N ALA A 119 -6.41 -7.62 22.77
CA ALA A 119 -6.13 -7.69 21.33
C ALA A 119 -6.64 -8.99 20.70
N LYS A 120 -6.60 -10.12 21.43
CA LYS A 120 -7.17 -11.40 20.99
C LYS A 120 -8.69 -11.39 21.03
N ALA A 121 -9.27 -10.85 22.10
CA ALA A 121 -10.71 -10.85 22.33
C ALA A 121 -11.48 -9.93 21.37
N THR A 122 -10.95 -8.72 21.10
CA THR A 122 -11.62 -7.73 20.23
C THR A 122 -11.26 -7.90 18.77
N GLY A 123 -10.10 -8.48 18.50
CA GLY A 123 -9.53 -8.53 17.16
C GLY A 123 -9.13 -7.16 16.59
N ASP A 124 -8.96 -6.16 17.44
CA ASP A 124 -8.62 -4.79 17.04
C ASP A 124 -7.35 -4.74 16.18
N ALA A 125 -7.46 -4.09 15.02
CA ALA A 125 -6.39 -4.04 14.03
C ALA A 125 -5.18 -3.24 14.51
N GLU A 126 -5.38 -2.20 15.33
CA GLU A 126 -4.30 -1.40 15.90
C GLU A 126 -3.55 -2.14 17.01
N MET A 127 -4.26 -2.85 17.88
CA MET A 127 -3.63 -3.66 18.90
C MET A 127 -2.82 -4.80 18.27
N ARG A 128 -3.39 -5.51 17.28
CA ARG A 128 -2.69 -6.57 16.54
C ARG A 128 -1.45 -6.04 15.82
N ARG A 129 -1.56 -4.87 15.19
CA ARG A 129 -0.42 -4.19 14.54
C ARG A 129 0.68 -3.87 15.55
N SER A 130 0.32 -3.30 16.70
CA SER A 130 1.29 -2.97 17.75
C SER A 130 2.03 -4.23 18.23
N LEU A 131 1.28 -5.32 18.50
CA LEU A 131 1.88 -6.60 18.89
C LEU A 131 2.80 -7.18 17.82
N MET A 132 2.46 -7.03 16.54
CA MET A 132 3.30 -7.50 15.44
C MET A 132 4.58 -6.66 15.33
N LEU A 133 4.50 -5.33 15.42
CA LEU A 133 5.67 -4.45 15.38
C LEU A 133 6.63 -4.73 16.55
N LEU A 134 6.11 -4.99 17.75
CA LEU A 134 6.92 -5.36 18.93
C LEU A 134 7.64 -6.71 18.77
N LYS A 135 7.15 -7.62 17.92
CA LYS A 135 7.86 -8.88 17.61
C LYS A 135 9.03 -8.67 16.68
N VAL A 136 8.94 -7.67 15.79
CA VAL A 136 9.94 -7.39 14.76
C VAL A 136 11.02 -6.45 15.31
N TYR A 137 10.63 -5.44 16.08
CA TYR A 137 11.52 -4.37 16.53
C TYR A 137 11.64 -4.34 18.05
N ASN A 138 12.89 -4.35 18.54
CA ASN A 138 13.20 -4.32 19.97
C ASN A 138 13.55 -2.93 20.50
N ASP A 139 13.73 -1.97 19.59
CA ASP A 139 14.23 -0.60 19.76
C ASP A 139 13.20 0.44 19.28
N ILE A 140 11.91 0.15 19.53
CA ILE A 140 10.78 1.00 19.12
C ILE A 140 10.99 2.48 19.51
N PRO A 141 11.37 2.85 20.76
CA PRO A 141 11.52 4.26 21.12
C PRO A 141 12.57 5.00 20.27
N GLN A 142 13.70 4.36 19.98
CA GLN A 142 14.76 4.94 19.16
C GLN A 142 14.29 5.15 17.72
N ARG A 143 13.58 4.17 17.17
CA ARG A 143 13.00 4.22 15.83
C ARG A 143 11.92 5.31 15.70
N LEU A 144 11.05 5.45 16.70
CA LEU A 144 10.05 6.51 16.73
C LEU A 144 10.69 7.89 16.80
N ALA A 145 11.72 8.07 17.63
CA ALA A 145 12.48 9.32 17.69
C ALA A 145 13.18 9.65 16.36
N ALA A 146 13.74 8.65 15.66
CA ALA A 146 14.33 8.84 14.34
C ALA A 146 13.26 9.25 13.31
N LEU A 147 12.12 8.55 13.28
CA LEU A 147 10.98 8.88 12.42
C LEU A 147 10.52 10.34 12.61
N GLU A 148 10.42 10.81 13.86
CA GLU A 148 10.07 12.20 14.15
C GLU A 148 11.09 13.19 13.57
N GLN A 149 12.39 12.88 13.62
CA GLN A 149 13.46 13.73 13.07
C GLN A 149 13.49 13.76 11.53
N GLN A 150 13.06 12.68 10.88
CA GLN A 150 13.04 12.55 9.42
C GLN A 150 11.71 12.93 8.81
N THR A 151 10.67 13.07 9.62
CA THR A 151 9.36 13.55 9.19
C THR A 151 9.43 15.03 8.85
N VAL A 152 8.96 15.37 7.66
CA VAL A 152 8.84 16.77 7.19
C VAL A 152 7.39 17.22 7.21
N LYS A 153 7.18 18.53 7.34
CA LYS A 153 5.83 19.14 7.38
C LYS A 153 5.28 19.40 5.99
N GLU A 154 6.14 19.81 5.06
CA GLU A 154 5.78 20.12 3.69
C GLU A 154 6.19 18.97 2.77
N GLU A 155 5.29 18.52 1.91
CA GLU A 155 5.55 17.41 0.99
C GLU A 155 6.69 17.72 0.01
N ALA A 156 6.86 18.98 -0.37
CA ALA A 156 7.93 19.42 -1.26
C ALA A 156 9.35 19.22 -0.69
N GLU A 157 9.49 19.02 0.63
CA GLU A 157 10.77 18.74 1.30
C GLU A 157 11.06 17.24 1.42
N ALA A 158 10.09 16.40 1.06
CA ALA A 158 10.20 14.95 1.19
C ALA A 158 10.88 14.33 -0.03
N SER A 159 11.68 13.29 0.22
CA SER A 159 12.10 12.35 -0.81
C SER A 159 11.10 11.20 -0.96
N ILE A 160 10.28 10.96 0.07
CA ILE A 160 9.27 9.90 0.07
C ILE A 160 7.97 10.36 0.76
N THR A 161 6.84 10.14 0.10
CA THR A 161 5.51 10.24 0.70
C THR A 161 5.00 8.84 1.01
N VAL A 162 4.56 8.59 2.24
CA VAL A 162 3.98 7.31 2.65
C VAL A 162 2.50 7.48 3.00
N THR A 163 1.65 6.57 2.52
CA THR A 163 0.21 6.66 2.76
C THR A 163 -0.51 5.34 2.55
N THR A 164 -1.72 5.24 3.10
CA THR A 164 -2.67 4.20 2.67
C THR A 164 -3.40 4.69 1.42
N VAL A 165 -3.84 3.77 0.56
CA VAL A 165 -4.61 4.13 -0.63
C VAL A 165 -5.88 4.91 -0.27
N HIS A 166 -6.56 4.54 0.81
CA HIS A 166 -7.75 5.27 1.27
C HIS A 166 -7.47 6.74 1.56
N ARG A 167 -6.33 7.05 2.19
CA ARG A 167 -5.90 8.42 2.48
C ARG A 167 -5.39 9.16 1.24
N ALA A 168 -4.92 8.42 0.23
CA ALA A 168 -4.45 8.96 -1.03
C ALA A 168 -5.56 9.41 -1.99
N LYS A 169 -6.84 9.15 -1.68
CA LYS A 169 -7.96 9.48 -2.56
C LYS A 169 -7.98 10.98 -2.91
N GLY A 170 -7.93 11.29 -4.20
CA GLY A 170 -7.93 12.67 -4.70
C GLY A 170 -6.54 13.31 -4.79
N LEU A 171 -5.49 12.62 -4.34
CA LEU A 171 -4.09 13.05 -4.49
C LEU A 171 -3.45 12.37 -5.69
N GLU A 172 -2.40 12.96 -6.25
CA GLU A 172 -1.68 12.42 -7.40
C GLU A 172 -0.18 12.77 -7.30
N TRP A 173 0.68 11.90 -7.81
CA TRP A 173 2.14 12.06 -7.76
C TRP A 173 2.79 11.62 -9.07
N ASP A 174 3.90 12.26 -9.42
CA ASP A 174 4.70 11.89 -10.60
C ASP A 174 5.14 10.42 -10.56
N ASN A 175 5.63 9.93 -9.43
CA ASN A 175 6.10 8.56 -9.29
C ASN A 175 5.38 7.87 -8.13
N VAL A 176 4.69 6.77 -8.41
CA VAL A 176 3.94 5.99 -7.42
C VAL A 176 4.41 4.54 -7.43
N ALA A 177 4.65 3.98 -6.25
CA ALA A 177 4.81 2.55 -6.04
C ALA A 177 3.62 1.99 -5.26
N LEU A 178 2.98 0.95 -5.78
CA LEU A 178 2.04 0.14 -5.01
C LEU A 178 2.84 -0.91 -4.26
N PHE A 179 2.66 -1.00 -2.94
CA PHE A 179 3.39 -1.96 -2.14
C PHE A 179 2.77 -3.36 -2.19
N TYR A 180 3.46 -4.33 -1.59
CA TYR A 180 3.10 -5.76 -1.65
C TYR A 180 2.04 -6.20 -0.62
N ASP A 181 1.48 -5.28 0.17
CA ASP A 181 0.54 -5.61 1.26
C ASP A 181 -0.93 -5.72 0.81
N PHE A 182 -1.17 -5.84 -0.49
CA PHE A 182 -2.47 -6.10 -1.09
C PHE A 182 -2.67 -7.61 -1.25
N PRO A 183 -3.89 -8.13 -1.06
CA PRO A 183 -4.18 -9.52 -1.33
C PRO A 183 -4.11 -9.82 -2.83
N ASP A 184 -3.87 -11.08 -3.18
CA ASP A 184 -4.16 -11.53 -4.55
C ASP A 184 -5.67 -11.72 -4.70
N ILE A 185 -6.29 -10.95 -5.58
CA ILE A 185 -7.75 -10.98 -5.80
C ILE A 185 -8.23 -12.40 -6.18
N PHE A 186 -7.40 -13.21 -6.85
CA PHE A 186 -7.78 -14.56 -7.28
C PHE A 186 -7.71 -15.61 -6.17
N GLU A 187 -7.00 -15.31 -5.08
CA GLU A 187 -6.85 -16.20 -3.93
C GLU A 187 -7.74 -15.78 -2.74
N LEU A 188 -8.49 -14.68 -2.87
CA LEU A 188 -9.44 -14.23 -1.86
C LEU A 188 -10.63 -15.19 -1.77
N GLU A 189 -10.71 -15.93 -0.66
CA GLU A 189 -11.94 -16.63 -0.21
C GLU A 189 -12.95 -15.63 0.36
N GLU A 190 -13.28 -14.60 -0.41
CA GLU A 190 -14.14 -13.49 -0.01
C GLU A 190 -15.42 -13.42 -0.84
N THR A 191 -16.41 -12.66 -0.37
CA THR A 191 -17.63 -12.41 -1.16
C THR A 191 -17.31 -11.56 -2.39
N PRO A 192 -18.14 -11.62 -3.45
CA PRO A 192 -17.96 -10.77 -4.64
C PRO A 192 -17.85 -9.28 -4.30
N ASP A 193 -18.62 -8.79 -3.32
CA ASP A 193 -18.57 -7.39 -2.88
C ASP A 193 -17.20 -7.02 -2.28
N GLN A 194 -16.60 -7.93 -1.50
CA GLN A 194 -15.28 -7.71 -0.90
C GLN A 194 -14.16 -7.71 -1.97
N GLN A 195 -14.26 -8.62 -2.94
CA GLN A 195 -13.34 -8.61 -4.09
C GLN A 195 -13.46 -7.31 -4.90
N ASP A 196 -14.69 -6.80 -5.09
CA ASP A 196 -14.94 -5.53 -5.75
C ASP A 196 -14.36 -4.35 -4.96
N ASP A 197 -14.43 -4.37 -3.63
CA ASP A 197 -13.82 -3.35 -2.78
C ASP A 197 -12.29 -3.34 -2.86
N GLU A 198 -11.64 -4.50 -2.87
CA GLU A 198 -10.19 -4.61 -3.07
C GLU A 198 -9.76 -4.16 -4.46
N LEU A 199 -10.55 -4.48 -5.47
CA LEU A 199 -10.32 -4.03 -6.84
C LEU A 199 -10.48 -2.51 -6.98
N ASN A 200 -11.49 -1.93 -6.32
CA ASN A 200 -11.67 -0.49 -6.24
C ASN A 200 -10.47 0.18 -5.56
N LEU A 201 -9.94 -0.45 -4.51
CA LEU A 201 -8.76 0.06 -3.82
C LEU A 201 -7.55 0.06 -4.75
N LEU A 202 -7.26 -1.05 -5.43
CA LEU A 202 -6.16 -1.12 -6.39
C LEU A 202 -6.33 -0.10 -7.52
N TYR A 203 -7.54 0.06 -8.04
CA TYR A 203 -7.86 1.09 -9.04
C TYR A 203 -7.57 2.51 -8.53
N VAL A 204 -7.96 2.83 -7.30
CA VAL A 204 -7.62 4.14 -6.70
C VAL A 204 -6.11 4.30 -6.63
N GLY A 205 -5.38 3.28 -6.17
CA GLY A 205 -3.91 3.30 -6.07
C GLY A 205 -3.23 3.54 -7.43
N VAL A 206 -3.57 2.76 -8.45
CA VAL A 206 -3.05 2.88 -9.82
C VAL A 206 -3.27 4.27 -10.39
N THR A 207 -4.45 4.86 -10.14
CA THR A 207 -4.80 6.19 -10.67
C THR A 207 -4.16 7.35 -9.93
N ARG A 208 -3.37 7.12 -8.86
CA ARG A 208 -2.62 8.20 -8.20
C ARG A 208 -1.32 8.54 -8.94
N ALA A 209 -0.83 7.68 -9.83
CA ALA A 209 0.37 7.94 -10.60
C ALA A 209 0.09 8.97 -11.71
N ILE A 210 1.05 9.88 -11.97
CA ILE A 210 1.03 10.86 -13.07
C ILE A 210 2.04 10.53 -14.16
N LYS A 211 3.25 10.06 -13.84
CA LYS A 211 4.26 9.67 -14.85
C LYS A 211 4.65 8.19 -14.72
N ARG A 212 5.02 7.71 -13.54
CA ARG A 212 5.53 6.35 -13.33
C ARG A 212 4.72 5.60 -12.30
N LEU A 213 4.39 4.36 -12.62
CA LEU A 213 3.75 3.42 -11.71
C LEU A 213 4.60 2.16 -11.59
N ALA A 214 5.10 1.88 -10.38
CA ALA A 214 5.61 0.56 -10.05
C ALA A 214 4.46 -0.35 -9.58
N LEU A 215 4.26 -1.46 -10.28
CA LEU A 215 3.20 -2.43 -9.98
C LEU A 215 3.55 -3.29 -8.78
N ASN A 216 2.52 -3.76 -8.09
CA ASN A 216 2.62 -4.89 -7.17
C ASN A 216 2.12 -6.18 -7.83
N ALA A 217 2.33 -7.30 -7.14
CA ALA A 217 1.92 -8.63 -7.61
C ALA A 217 0.42 -8.70 -7.93
N SER A 218 -0.45 -8.09 -7.12
CA SER A 218 -1.91 -8.14 -7.33
C SER A 218 -2.32 -7.52 -8.67
N VAL A 219 -1.78 -6.34 -9.01
CA VAL A 219 -2.08 -5.72 -10.31
C VAL A 219 -1.48 -6.54 -11.45
N GLU A 220 -0.28 -7.08 -11.29
CA GLU A 220 0.32 -7.97 -12.29
C GLU A 220 -0.55 -9.21 -12.57
N SER A 221 -1.05 -9.87 -11.52
CA SER A 221 -1.95 -11.04 -11.65
C SER A 221 -3.19 -10.69 -12.48
N ILE A 222 -3.81 -9.53 -12.22
CA ILE A 222 -5.01 -9.08 -12.95
C ILE A 222 -4.69 -8.83 -14.43
N LEU A 223 -3.55 -8.18 -14.72
CA LEU A 223 -3.11 -7.93 -16.09
C LEU A 223 -2.87 -9.23 -16.86
N ARG A 224 -2.17 -10.19 -16.24
CA ARG A 224 -1.92 -11.51 -16.84
C ARG A 224 -3.24 -12.20 -17.17
N HIS A 225 -4.17 -12.23 -16.22
CA HIS A 225 -5.48 -12.85 -16.40
C HIS A 225 -6.27 -12.26 -17.59
N ILE A 226 -6.23 -10.93 -17.76
CA ILE A 226 -6.93 -10.27 -18.87
C ILE A 226 -6.25 -10.55 -20.21
N ILE A 227 -4.92 -10.53 -20.25
CA ILE A 227 -4.17 -10.87 -21.47
C ILE A 227 -4.49 -12.31 -21.91
N ASP A 228 -4.52 -13.25 -20.98
CA ASP A 228 -4.79 -14.66 -21.28
C ASP A 228 -6.24 -14.87 -21.75
N ARG A 229 -7.23 -14.22 -21.11
CA ARG A 229 -8.63 -14.25 -21.58
C ARG A 229 -8.79 -13.69 -23.00
N ARG A 230 -8.09 -12.61 -23.34
CA ARG A 230 -8.12 -12.02 -24.69
C ARG A 230 -7.51 -12.97 -25.74
N ARG A 231 -6.41 -13.66 -25.41
CA ARG A 231 -5.80 -14.68 -26.28
C ARG A 231 -6.77 -15.82 -26.57
N GLN A 232 -7.41 -16.37 -25.54
CA GLN A 232 -8.37 -17.47 -25.69
C GLN A 232 -9.59 -17.10 -26.56
N LYS A 233 -10.08 -15.86 -26.45
CA LYS A 233 -11.18 -15.38 -27.33
C LYS A 233 -10.75 -15.28 -28.78
N ASN A 234 -9.54 -14.80 -29.06
CA ASN A 234 -9.01 -14.69 -30.41
C ASN A 234 -8.79 -16.06 -31.06
N ASP A 235 -8.26 -17.03 -30.31
CA ASP A 235 -8.06 -18.40 -30.80
C ASP A 235 -9.40 -19.12 -31.10
N GLN A 236 -10.47 -18.80 -30.36
CA GLN A 236 -11.82 -19.33 -30.61
C GLN A 236 -12.53 -18.66 -31.80
N SER A 237 -12.24 -17.39 -32.11
CA SER A 237 -12.79 -16.70 -33.28
C SER A 237 -12.14 -17.11 -34.61
N ASP A 238 -10.91 -17.63 -34.58
CA ASP A 238 -10.18 -18.10 -35.78
C ASP A 238 -10.41 -19.59 -36.09
N SER A 239 -11.24 -20.29 -35.32
CA SER A 239 -11.62 -21.68 -35.61
C SER A 239 -12.65 -21.71 -36.75
N PRO A 240 -12.38 -22.40 -37.88
CA PRO A 240 -13.31 -22.42 -39.01
C PRO A 240 -14.62 -23.10 -38.60
N VAL A 241 -15.73 -22.38 -38.74
CA VAL A 241 -17.07 -22.94 -38.64
C VAL A 241 -17.20 -23.96 -39.77
N PHE A 242 -17.03 -25.24 -39.46
CA PHE A 242 -17.47 -26.30 -40.35
C PHE A 242 -19.00 -26.33 -40.32
N SER A 243 -19.61 -25.60 -41.24
CA SER A 243 -21.04 -25.73 -41.54
C SER A 243 -21.27 -27.10 -42.19
N ASN A 244 -22.07 -27.94 -41.53
CA ASN A 244 -22.73 -29.11 -42.14
C ASN A 244 -23.95 -28.67 -42.93
#